data_AF-A0A0Q7IBB7-F1
#
_entry.id   AF-A0A0Q7IBB7-F1
#
_cell.length_a   1.000
_cell.length_b   1.000
_cell.length_c   1.000
_cell.angle_alpha   90.00
_cell.angle_beta   90.00
_cell.angle_gamma   90.00
#
_symmetry.space_group_name_H-M   'P 1'
#
loop_
_entity.id
_entity.type
_entity.pdbx_description
1 polymer ?
#
loop_
_entity_poly.entity_id
_entity_poly.type
_entity_poly.pdbx_seq_one_letter_code
_entity_poly.pdbx_strand_id
1 'polypeptide(L)'
;MGVSQVFASASDDKFSLVDWHSGRTGSPLIDDALTYLDCVCEARYEGGDHTIMIGRVVDFGRLEGSPLTFSQGRYGIMLDHPEVAGNARDQRRIERGLDELPFLTLIAKAHYKEDADLERWRSVAGYTPVGSKVLAGLHQSAPLTADELARGMYLDRREVEDSLNVFLADGHVALFDGHRFALTESGNQRRRQMIEYLSRYQGEQLVDIDPADLTVATRVLKGFLAGPDQQCGGLHIADHAPGVGTNFIS
;
A
#
# COMPACT_ATOMS: atom_id res chain seq x y z
N MET A 1 0.88 -1.67 -18.53
CA MET A 1 0.33 -0.59 -17.68
C MET A 1 -1.07 -0.98 -17.28
N GLY A 2 -1.51 -0.68 -16.06
CA GLY A 2 -2.90 -0.95 -15.66
C GLY A 2 -3.88 0.04 -16.33
N VAL A 3 -5.15 -0.34 -16.49
CA VAL A 3 -6.20 0.46 -17.14
C VAL A 3 -6.22 1.91 -16.65
N SER A 4 -6.19 2.13 -15.33
CA SER A 4 -6.20 3.49 -14.75
C SER A 4 -4.99 4.33 -15.21
N GLN A 5 -3.80 3.73 -15.31
CA GLN A 5 -2.58 4.42 -15.77
C GLN A 5 -2.66 4.76 -17.27
N VAL A 6 -3.28 3.90 -18.08
CA VAL A 6 -3.51 4.15 -19.51
C VAL A 6 -4.35 5.42 -19.67
N PHE A 7 -5.49 5.50 -18.99
CA PHE A 7 -6.40 6.64 -19.14
C PHE A 7 -5.91 7.94 -18.48
N ALA A 8 -5.02 7.85 -17.49
CA ALA A 8 -4.35 9.00 -16.90
C ALA A 8 -3.14 9.51 -17.72
N SER A 9 -2.65 8.74 -18.69
CA SER A 9 -1.49 9.12 -19.50
C SER A 9 -1.82 10.22 -20.53
N ALA A 10 -0.79 10.76 -21.20
CA ALA A 10 -0.95 11.69 -22.32
C ALA A 10 -1.07 11.00 -23.70
N SER A 11 -1.30 9.68 -23.74
CA SER A 11 -1.44 8.95 -25.01
C SER A 11 -2.65 9.44 -25.83
N ASP A 12 -2.48 9.57 -27.14
CA ASP A 12 -3.54 10.03 -28.05
C ASP A 12 -4.62 8.97 -28.30
N ASP A 13 -4.24 7.68 -28.34
CA ASP A 13 -5.14 6.56 -28.61
C ASP A 13 -5.18 5.58 -27.44
N LYS A 14 -5.78 6.03 -26.33
CA LYS A 14 -5.87 5.24 -25.08
C LYS A 14 -6.75 4.00 -25.22
N PHE A 15 -7.76 4.05 -26.09
CA PHE A 15 -8.74 2.97 -26.25
C PHE A 15 -8.21 1.80 -27.07
N SER A 16 -7.11 1.96 -27.83
CA SER A 16 -6.43 0.82 -28.47
C SER A 16 -5.55 0.03 -27.50
N LEU A 17 -5.37 0.51 -26.27
CA LEU A 17 -4.53 -0.10 -25.24
C LEU A 17 -5.32 -0.92 -24.21
N VAL A 18 -6.65 -0.99 -24.35
CA VAL A 18 -7.55 -1.74 -23.47
C VAL A 18 -8.67 -2.38 -24.28
N ASP A 19 -9.20 -3.50 -23.79
CA ASP A 19 -10.40 -4.10 -24.35
C ASP A 19 -11.65 -3.34 -23.86
N TRP A 20 -12.59 -3.09 -24.77
CA TRP A 20 -13.83 -2.36 -24.49
C TRP A 20 -14.90 -2.67 -25.54
N HIS A 21 -16.16 -2.41 -25.19
CA HIS A 21 -17.30 -2.52 -26.09
C HIS A 21 -18.24 -1.31 -25.97
N SER A 22 -19.06 -1.07 -26.99
CA SER A 22 -20.04 0.03 -26.95
C SER A 22 -21.20 -0.28 -26.00
N GLY A 23 -21.47 0.67 -25.11
CA GLY A 23 -22.66 0.72 -24.27
C GLY A 23 -23.91 1.15 -25.04
N ARG A 24 -25.02 1.27 -24.31
CA ARG A 24 -26.34 1.63 -24.84
C ARG A 24 -26.35 3.01 -25.52
N THR A 25 -25.59 3.97 -25.01
CA THR A 25 -25.46 5.31 -25.61
C THR A 25 -24.43 5.37 -26.73
N GLY A 26 -23.68 4.29 -26.96
CA GLY A 26 -22.48 4.26 -27.82
C GLY A 26 -21.19 4.61 -27.07
N SER A 27 -21.25 4.99 -25.79
CA SER A 27 -20.06 5.22 -24.96
C SER A 27 -19.21 3.95 -24.81
N PRO A 28 -17.86 4.07 -24.75
CA PRO A 28 -16.99 2.92 -24.56
C PRO A 28 -17.05 2.42 -23.10
N LEU A 29 -17.42 1.15 -22.94
CA LEU A 29 -17.41 0.43 -21.67
C LEU A 29 -16.18 -0.47 -21.64
N ILE A 30 -15.28 -0.24 -20.68
CA ILE A 30 -14.05 -1.01 -20.54
C ILE A 30 -14.41 -2.41 -20.04
N ASP A 31 -13.84 -3.44 -20.68
CA ASP A 31 -14.04 -4.82 -20.27
C ASP A 31 -13.40 -5.09 -18.89
N ASP A 32 -13.98 -6.01 -18.12
CA ASP A 32 -13.58 -6.34 -16.74
C ASP A 32 -13.65 -5.20 -15.72
N ALA A 33 -14.25 -4.05 -16.07
CA ALA A 33 -14.55 -3.00 -15.10
C ALA A 33 -15.60 -3.49 -14.09
N LEU A 34 -15.29 -3.38 -12.79
CA LEU A 34 -16.19 -3.84 -11.72
C LEU A 34 -17.58 -3.22 -11.76
N THR A 35 -17.69 -2.00 -12.27
CA THR A 35 -18.98 -1.35 -12.52
C THR A 35 -18.84 -0.34 -13.64
N TYR A 36 -19.94 -0.13 -14.37
CA TYR A 36 -20.07 0.99 -15.30
C TYR A 36 -21.42 1.70 -15.09
N LEU A 37 -21.45 3.00 -15.43
CA LEU A 37 -22.65 3.81 -15.51
C LEU A 37 -22.70 4.45 -16.90
N ASP A 38 -23.60 4.00 -17.75
CA ASP A 38 -23.81 4.58 -19.07
C ASP A 38 -24.84 5.71 -18.96
N CYS A 39 -24.44 6.92 -19.33
CA CYS A 39 -25.14 8.16 -19.00
C CYS A 39 -25.40 9.02 -20.23
N VAL A 40 -26.54 9.70 -20.25
CA VAL A 40 -26.78 10.84 -21.14
C VAL A 40 -26.47 12.14 -20.38
N CYS A 41 -25.65 13.02 -20.97
CA CYS A 41 -25.34 14.32 -20.36
C CYS A 41 -26.61 15.19 -20.31
N GLU A 42 -27.03 15.54 -19.10
CA GLU A 42 -28.26 16.29 -18.83
C GLU A 42 -27.98 17.77 -18.55
N ALA A 43 -26.86 18.06 -17.88
CA ALA A 43 -26.43 19.43 -17.62
C ALA A 43 -24.91 19.55 -17.51
N ARG A 44 -24.41 20.77 -17.69
CA ARG A 44 -23.01 21.17 -17.47
C ARG A 44 -22.98 22.50 -16.72
N TYR A 45 -22.10 22.61 -15.74
CA TYR A 45 -21.92 23.81 -14.92
C TYR A 45 -20.45 24.18 -14.85
N GLU A 46 -20.15 25.48 -14.87
CA GLU A 46 -18.79 25.99 -14.62
C GLU A 46 -18.43 25.85 -13.14
N GLY A 47 -17.24 25.35 -12.86
CA GLY A 47 -16.71 25.07 -11.53
C GLY A 47 -15.31 25.66 -11.31
N GLY A 48 -15.03 26.83 -11.88
CA GLY A 48 -13.71 27.46 -11.82
C GLY A 48 -12.78 26.92 -12.90
N ASP A 49 -11.84 26.07 -12.52
CA ASP A 49 -10.89 25.41 -13.44
C ASP A 49 -11.40 24.06 -13.97
N HIS A 50 -12.62 23.66 -13.59
CA HIS A 50 -13.27 22.42 -14.04
C HIS A 50 -14.72 22.65 -14.48
N THR A 51 -15.23 21.77 -15.34
CA THR A 51 -16.67 21.69 -15.67
C THR A 51 -17.31 20.54 -14.89
N ILE A 52 -18.38 20.85 -14.16
CA ILE A 52 -19.20 19.82 -13.48
C ILE A 52 -20.23 19.31 -14.49
N MET A 53 -20.22 18.00 -14.75
CA MET A 53 -21.19 17.36 -15.64
C MET A 53 -22.20 16.55 -14.85
N ILE A 54 -23.49 16.73 -15.15
CA ILE A 54 -24.57 15.89 -14.60
C ILE A 54 -25.02 14.92 -15.69
N GLY A 55 -24.92 13.63 -15.40
CA GLY A 55 -25.34 12.55 -16.28
C GLY A 55 -26.55 11.81 -15.74
N ARG A 56 -27.57 11.62 -16.58
CA ARG A 56 -28.69 10.73 -16.27
C ARG A 56 -28.34 9.32 -16.72
N VAL A 57 -28.26 8.40 -15.75
CA VAL A 57 -27.96 6.97 -16.00
C VAL A 57 -29.10 6.36 -16.84
N VAL A 58 -28.74 5.71 -17.95
CA VAL A 58 -29.68 5.00 -18.86
C VAL A 58 -29.37 3.51 -18.99
N ASP A 59 -28.19 3.09 -18.56
CA ASP A 59 -27.80 1.69 -18.35
C ASP A 59 -26.68 1.60 -17.29
N PHE A 60 -26.55 0.46 -16.61
CA PHE A 60 -25.49 0.21 -15.63
C PHE A 60 -25.19 -1.27 -15.49
N GLY A 61 -23.98 -1.58 -15.04
CA GLY A 61 -23.56 -2.95 -14.75
C GLY A 61 -22.67 -3.03 -13.53
N ARG A 62 -22.61 -4.23 -12.94
CA ARG A 62 -21.75 -4.58 -11.83
C ARG A 62 -21.23 -6.00 -12.00
N LEU A 63 -19.93 -6.17 -11.76
CA LEU A 63 -19.25 -7.43 -11.59
C LEU A 63 -18.84 -7.58 -10.12
N GLU A 64 -18.63 -8.82 -9.69
CA GLU A 64 -18.10 -9.10 -8.35
C GLU A 64 -16.57 -8.95 -8.34
N GLY A 65 -16.03 -8.42 -7.25
CA GLY A 65 -14.60 -8.23 -7.05
C GLY A 65 -14.27 -7.06 -6.13
N SER A 66 -12.98 -6.87 -5.84
CA SER A 66 -12.52 -5.82 -4.93
C SER A 66 -12.20 -4.53 -5.70
N PRO A 67 -12.80 -3.38 -5.34
CA PRO A 67 -12.54 -2.13 -6.03
C PRO A 67 -11.11 -1.64 -5.83
N LEU A 68 -10.58 -1.04 -6.89
CA LEU A 68 -9.35 -0.25 -6.82
C LEU A 68 -9.66 1.02 -6.02
N THR A 69 -8.98 1.20 -4.89
CA THR A 69 -9.12 2.42 -4.09
C THR A 69 -8.04 3.41 -4.45
N PHE A 70 -8.35 4.70 -4.37
CA PHE A 70 -7.36 5.77 -4.54
C PHE A 70 -7.51 6.76 -3.39
N SER A 71 -6.43 6.95 -2.62
CA SER A 71 -6.41 7.86 -1.47
C SER A 71 -5.01 8.43 -1.29
N GLN A 72 -4.93 9.73 -1.01
CA GLN A 72 -3.66 10.45 -0.82
C GLN A 72 -2.63 10.15 -1.92
N GLY A 73 -3.04 10.25 -3.19
CA GLY A 73 -2.15 10.04 -4.33
C GLY A 73 -1.78 8.57 -4.63
N ARG A 74 -2.35 7.59 -3.91
CA ARG A 74 -1.92 6.18 -3.99
C ARG A 74 -3.07 5.25 -4.32
N TYR A 75 -2.79 4.23 -5.14
CA TYR A 75 -3.68 3.09 -5.32
C TYR A 75 -3.61 2.16 -4.10
N GLY A 76 -4.75 1.65 -3.69
CA GLY A 76 -4.90 0.67 -2.64
C GLY A 76 -5.89 -0.42 -3.01
N ILE A 77 -5.98 -1.41 -2.12
CA ILE A 77 -7.05 -2.40 -2.13
C ILE A 77 -8.07 -2.03 -1.06
N MET A 78 -9.34 -2.32 -1.33
CA MET A 78 -10.38 -2.20 -0.30
C MET A 78 -10.27 -3.38 0.67
N LEU A 79 -10.41 -3.07 1.95
CA LEU A 79 -10.58 -4.06 3.01
C LEU A 79 -11.78 -3.67 3.85
N ASP A 80 -12.52 -4.68 4.30
CA ASP A 80 -13.70 -4.45 5.12
C ASP A 80 -13.31 -3.82 6.45
N HIS A 81 -14.03 -2.74 6.82
CA HIS A 81 -13.84 -2.09 8.10
C HIS A 81 -14.31 -3.03 9.22
N PRO A 82 -13.49 -3.29 10.27
CA PRO A 82 -13.79 -4.31 11.27
C PRO A 82 -15.09 -4.06 12.05
N GLU A 83 -15.46 -2.80 12.26
CA GLU A 83 -16.73 -2.45 12.94
C GLU A 83 -17.95 -2.58 12.03
N VAL A 84 -17.78 -2.59 10.71
CA VAL A 84 -18.85 -2.85 9.74
C VAL A 84 -18.95 -4.35 9.45
N ALA A 85 -17.82 -5.05 9.50
CA ALA A 85 -17.74 -6.52 9.48
C ALA A 85 -18.26 -7.18 10.77
N GLY A 86 -18.55 -6.40 11.82
CA GLY A 86 -18.94 -6.90 13.13
C GLY A 86 -20.18 -6.21 13.68
N ASN A 87 -21.32 -6.91 13.64
CA ASN A 87 -22.32 -6.68 14.69
C ASN A 87 -21.71 -7.14 16.03
N ALA A 88 -22.13 -6.57 17.17
CA ALA A 88 -21.61 -6.87 18.52
C ALA A 88 -21.68 -8.37 18.95
N ARG A 89 -22.22 -9.26 18.12
CA ARG A 89 -22.12 -10.72 18.25
C ARG A 89 -20.80 -11.30 17.70
N ASP A 90 -20.09 -10.60 16.81
CA ASP A 90 -18.89 -11.09 16.10
C ASP A 90 -17.56 -10.82 16.81
N GLN A 91 -17.46 -9.83 17.70
CA GLN A 91 -16.22 -9.57 18.45
C GLN A 91 -15.75 -10.80 19.25
N ARG A 92 -16.69 -11.52 19.88
CA ARG A 92 -16.44 -12.79 20.60
C ARG A 92 -16.19 -14.01 19.68
N ARG A 93 -16.40 -13.84 18.37
CA ARG A 93 -16.17 -14.86 17.33
C ARG A 93 -14.82 -14.64 16.64
N ILE A 94 -14.38 -13.40 16.46
CA ILE A 94 -13.03 -13.07 15.93
C ILE A 94 -11.92 -13.60 16.85
N GLU A 95 -12.12 -13.58 18.17
CA GLU A 95 -11.21 -14.24 19.13
C GLU A 95 -11.20 -15.77 19.00
N ARG A 96 -12.29 -16.38 18.51
CA ARG A 96 -12.42 -17.82 18.26
C ARG A 96 -12.24 -18.13 16.78
N GLY A 97 -10.98 -18.14 16.33
CA GLY A 97 -10.65 -18.53 14.97
C GLY A 97 -9.31 -18.02 14.47
N LEU A 98 -8.57 -17.21 15.25
CA LEU A 98 -7.21 -16.78 14.89
C LEU A 98 -6.29 -17.97 14.60
N ASP A 99 -6.44 -19.05 15.37
CA ASP A 99 -5.66 -20.29 15.22
C ASP A 99 -5.90 -21.02 13.89
N GLU A 100 -7.04 -20.74 13.22
CA GLU A 100 -7.41 -21.36 11.95
C GLU A 100 -7.04 -20.47 10.74
N LEU A 101 -6.56 -19.24 10.98
CA LEU A 101 -6.20 -18.32 9.91
C LEU A 101 -4.81 -18.65 9.34
N PRO A 102 -4.63 -18.56 8.01
CA PRO A 102 -3.32 -18.62 7.41
C PRO A 102 -2.38 -17.55 7.97
N PHE A 103 -1.09 -17.88 8.09
CA PHE A 103 -0.07 -17.00 8.66
C PHE A 103 -0.02 -15.60 8.01
N LEU A 104 -0.18 -15.50 6.68
CA LEU A 104 -0.20 -14.21 5.98
C LEU A 104 -1.43 -13.35 6.35
N THR A 105 -2.57 -13.99 6.62
CA THR A 105 -3.78 -13.31 7.08
C THR A 105 -3.60 -12.76 8.49
N LEU A 106 -2.88 -13.49 9.36
CA LEU A 106 -2.53 -13.02 10.70
C LEU A 106 -1.58 -11.81 10.65
N ILE A 107 -0.58 -11.83 9.76
CA ILE A 107 0.31 -10.68 9.53
C ILE A 107 -0.51 -9.46 9.09
N ALA A 108 -1.41 -9.63 8.12
CA ALA A 108 -2.24 -8.53 7.63
C ALA A 108 -3.13 -7.98 8.75
N LYS A 109 -3.82 -8.83 9.51
CA LYS A 109 -4.69 -8.40 10.62
C LYS A 109 -3.92 -7.71 11.75
N ALA A 110 -2.72 -8.20 12.09
CA ALA A 110 -1.85 -7.58 13.09
C ALA A 110 -1.40 -6.18 12.63
N HIS A 111 -1.00 -6.05 11.37
CA HIS A 111 -0.61 -4.76 10.79
C HIS A 111 -1.74 -3.72 10.86
N TYR A 112 -2.99 -4.10 10.56
CA TYR A 112 -4.12 -3.17 10.66
C TYR A 112 -4.44 -2.71 12.09
N LYS A 113 -4.36 -3.63 13.06
CA LYS A 113 -4.54 -3.27 14.47
C LYS A 113 -3.47 -2.27 14.91
N GLU A 114 -2.23 -2.48 14.49
CA GLU A 114 -1.11 -1.61 14.81
C GLU A 114 -1.24 -0.23 14.14
N ASP A 115 -1.56 -0.16 12.84
CA ASP A 115 -1.50 1.09 12.07
C ASP A 115 -2.49 2.15 12.55
N ALA A 116 -3.70 1.74 12.97
CA ALA A 116 -4.73 2.66 13.47
C ALA A 116 -4.37 3.30 14.82
N ASP A 117 -3.74 2.54 15.70
CA ASP A 117 -3.26 3.06 16.98
C ASP A 117 -2.01 3.91 16.76
N LEU A 118 -1.05 3.40 15.99
CA LEU A 118 0.24 4.04 15.68
C LEU A 118 0.09 5.42 15.05
N GLU A 119 -0.89 5.63 14.18
CA GLU A 119 -1.15 6.94 13.56
C GLU A 119 -1.59 8.00 14.59
N ARG A 120 -2.43 7.61 15.56
CA ARG A 120 -2.83 8.51 16.65
C ARG A 120 -1.63 8.89 17.52
N TRP A 121 -0.73 7.94 17.78
CA TRP A 121 0.48 8.17 18.59
C TRP A 121 1.55 9.00 17.86
N ARG A 122 1.72 8.82 16.54
CA ARG A 122 2.60 9.67 15.70
C ARG A 122 2.18 11.14 15.72
N SER A 123 0.86 11.39 15.61
CA SER A 123 0.29 12.73 15.65
C SER A 123 0.60 13.45 16.97
N VAL A 124 0.46 12.76 18.11
CA VAL A 124 0.76 13.32 19.45
C VAL A 124 2.25 13.67 19.61
N ALA A 125 3.15 12.92 18.98
CA ALA A 125 4.59 13.16 19.01
C ALA A 125 5.08 14.15 17.93
N GLY A 126 4.18 14.72 17.13
CA GLY A 126 4.52 15.70 16.08
C GLY A 126 5.25 15.08 14.88
N TYR A 127 4.98 13.80 14.57
CA TYR A 127 5.50 13.12 13.39
C TYR A 127 4.36 12.81 12.42
N THR A 128 4.60 13.05 11.13
CA THR A 128 3.69 12.60 10.05
C THR A 128 4.22 11.29 9.44
N PRO A 129 3.34 10.44 8.86
CA PRO A 129 3.78 9.19 8.21
C PRO A 129 4.82 9.41 7.11
N VAL A 130 4.64 10.48 6.32
CA VAL A 130 5.57 10.88 5.25
C VAL A 130 6.88 11.35 5.86
N GLY A 131 6.85 12.23 6.86
CA GLY A 131 8.04 12.73 7.53
C GLY A 131 8.89 11.62 8.16
N SER A 132 8.25 10.63 8.80
CA SER A 132 8.93 9.46 9.35
C SER A 132 9.68 8.66 8.28
N LYS A 133 9.06 8.46 7.11
CA LYS A 133 9.68 7.75 5.99
C LYS A 133 10.79 8.56 5.33
N VAL A 134 10.65 9.88 5.24
CA VAL A 134 11.71 10.77 4.74
C VAL A 134 12.95 10.69 5.65
N LEU A 135 12.78 10.77 6.97
CA LEU A 135 13.88 10.62 7.92
C LEU A 135 14.51 9.21 7.88
N ALA A 136 13.71 8.17 7.62
CA ALA A 136 14.21 6.81 7.45
C ALA A 136 15.02 6.66 6.15
N GLY A 137 14.52 7.17 5.02
CA GLY A 137 15.16 7.07 3.71
C GLY A 137 16.49 7.84 3.61
N LEU A 138 16.62 8.95 4.34
CA LEU A 138 17.87 9.72 4.41
C LEU A 138 18.92 9.14 5.38
N HIS A 139 18.59 8.12 6.17
CA HIS A 139 19.50 7.59 7.17
C HIS A 139 20.53 6.64 6.54
N GLN A 140 21.83 6.90 6.82
CA GLN A 140 22.94 6.14 6.25
C GLN A 140 22.95 6.09 4.72
N SER A 141 22.29 7.05 4.07
CA SER A 141 22.31 7.22 2.61
C SER A 141 23.33 8.28 2.20
N ALA A 142 23.78 8.23 0.94
CA ALA A 142 24.33 9.42 0.30
C ALA A 142 23.23 10.52 0.18
N PRO A 143 23.58 11.80 -0.05
CA PRO A 143 22.58 12.84 -0.28
C PRO A 143 21.65 12.51 -1.46
N LEU A 144 20.34 12.47 -1.18
CA LEU A 144 19.30 12.05 -2.13
C LEU A 144 18.47 13.25 -2.60
N THR A 145 18.02 13.21 -3.85
CA THR A 145 16.99 14.11 -4.37
C THR A 145 15.60 13.73 -3.86
N ALA A 146 14.64 14.66 -3.95
CA ALA A 146 13.24 14.38 -3.60
C ALA A 146 12.67 13.22 -4.45
N ASP A 147 13.06 13.12 -5.74
CA ASP A 147 12.66 12.01 -6.62
C ASP A 147 13.21 10.65 -6.21
N GLU A 148 14.48 10.61 -5.80
CA GLU A 148 15.11 9.37 -5.34
C GLU A 148 14.46 8.91 -4.03
N LEU A 149 14.15 9.83 -3.11
CA LEU A 149 13.42 9.54 -1.88
C LEU A 149 11.99 9.09 -2.13
N ALA A 150 11.25 9.80 -2.98
CA ALA A 150 9.87 9.46 -3.31
C ALA A 150 9.76 8.06 -3.93
N ARG A 151 10.68 7.73 -4.86
CA ARG A 151 10.76 6.40 -5.46
C ARG A 151 11.20 5.33 -4.47
N GLY A 152 12.25 5.58 -3.68
CA GLY A 152 12.80 4.61 -2.74
C GLY A 152 11.88 4.29 -1.56
N MET A 153 11.07 5.27 -1.13
CA MET A 153 10.14 5.14 0.01
C MET A 153 8.68 4.94 -0.42
N TYR A 154 8.41 4.86 -1.73
CA TYR A 154 7.07 4.75 -2.32
C TYR A 154 6.09 5.83 -1.82
N LEU A 155 6.52 7.09 -1.93
CA LEU A 155 5.80 8.29 -1.47
C LEU A 155 5.42 9.20 -2.64
N ASP A 156 4.42 10.05 -2.43
CA ASP A 156 4.15 11.16 -3.35
C ASP A 156 5.30 12.18 -3.29
N ARG A 157 5.73 12.65 -4.46
CA ARG A 157 6.87 13.56 -4.57
C ARG A 157 6.62 14.88 -3.83
N ARG A 158 5.41 15.44 -3.94
CA ARG A 158 5.07 16.75 -3.37
C ARG A 158 5.05 16.68 -1.85
N GLU A 159 4.49 15.61 -1.30
CA GLU A 159 4.51 15.38 0.16
C GLU A 159 5.94 15.21 0.71
N VAL A 160 6.83 14.57 -0.07
CA VAL A 160 8.25 14.47 0.25
C VAL A 160 8.92 15.84 0.25
N GLU A 161 8.68 16.68 -0.77
CA GLU A 161 9.20 18.05 -0.84
C GLU A 161 8.72 18.91 0.33
N ASP A 162 7.43 18.84 0.65
CA ASP A 162 6.86 19.56 1.79
C ASP A 162 7.52 19.14 3.11
N SER A 163 7.71 17.83 3.31
CA SER A 163 8.40 17.29 4.50
C SER A 163 9.87 17.72 4.56
N LEU A 164 10.57 17.69 3.43
CA LEU A 164 11.97 18.12 3.32
C LEU A 164 12.12 19.61 3.62
N ASN A 165 11.19 20.45 3.14
CA ASN A 165 11.19 21.89 3.41
C ASN A 165 11.00 22.20 4.90
N VAL A 166 10.08 21.49 5.56
CA VAL A 166 9.89 21.61 7.02
C VAL A 166 11.16 21.18 7.76
N PHE A 167 11.73 20.03 7.42
CA PHE A 167 12.97 19.57 8.08
C PHE A 167 14.19 20.43 7.77
N LEU A 168 14.25 21.08 6.60
CA LEU A 168 15.28 22.05 6.25
C LEU A 168 15.14 23.31 7.10
N ALA A 169 13.92 23.83 7.25
CA ALA A 169 13.63 25.00 8.09
C ALA A 169 13.97 24.74 9.58
N ASP A 170 13.71 23.53 10.07
CA ASP A 170 14.02 23.12 11.44
C ASP A 170 15.49 22.68 11.65
N GLY A 171 16.30 22.67 10.58
CA GLY A 171 17.71 22.26 10.63
C GLY A 171 17.96 20.77 10.82
N HIS A 172 16.95 19.92 10.61
CA HIS A 172 17.06 18.46 10.64
C HIS A 172 17.63 17.88 9.34
N VAL A 173 17.49 18.60 8.23
CA VAL A 173 18.01 18.21 6.92
C VAL A 173 18.88 19.35 6.37
N ALA A 174 19.94 19.01 5.64
CA ALA A 174 20.79 19.96 4.93
C ALA A 174 20.70 19.75 3.41
N LEU A 175 20.77 20.85 2.67
CA LEU A 175 20.76 20.88 1.21
C LEU A 175 22.20 20.86 0.66
N PHE A 176 22.43 19.98 -0.30
CA PHE A 176 23.68 19.78 -1.03
C PHE A 176 23.42 20.00 -2.52
N ASP A 177 24.36 20.66 -3.19
CA ASP A 177 24.33 20.94 -4.64
C ASP A 177 23.01 21.58 -5.13
N GLY A 178 22.27 22.24 -4.23
CA GLY A 178 20.99 22.92 -4.52
C GLY A 178 19.76 22.02 -4.68
N HIS A 179 19.90 20.69 -4.63
CA HIS A 179 18.77 19.77 -4.90
C HIS A 179 18.85 18.39 -4.21
N ARG A 180 19.92 18.12 -3.46
CA ARG A 180 20.11 16.86 -2.72
C ARG A 180 20.04 17.11 -1.22
N PHE A 181 19.51 16.16 -0.47
CA PHE A 181 19.22 16.30 0.94
C PHE A 181 19.93 15.22 1.74
N ALA A 182 20.46 15.56 2.92
CA ALA A 182 20.97 14.59 3.89
C ALA A 182 20.61 15.00 5.32
N LEU A 183 20.55 14.02 6.23
CA LEU A 183 20.32 14.30 7.65
C LEU A 183 21.49 15.07 8.26
N THR A 184 21.18 16.08 9.06
CA THR A 184 22.13 16.70 9.98
C THR A 184 22.29 15.84 11.24
N GLU A 185 23.16 16.23 12.17
CA GLU A 185 23.20 15.59 13.50
C GLU A 185 21.86 15.75 14.23
N SER A 186 21.24 16.93 14.12
CA SER A 186 19.89 17.19 14.66
C SER A 186 18.84 16.27 14.02
N GLY A 187 18.90 16.05 12.71
CA GLY A 187 18.03 15.10 12.02
C GLY A 187 18.23 13.66 12.48
N ASN A 188 19.49 13.23 12.67
CA ASN A 188 19.79 11.90 13.20
C ASN A 188 19.30 11.75 14.64
N GLN A 189 19.42 12.78 15.48
CA GLN A 189 18.86 12.78 16.83
C GLN A 189 17.33 12.69 16.82
N ARG A 190 16.66 13.49 15.99
CA ARG A 190 15.20 13.47 15.85
C ARG A 190 14.69 12.11 15.36
N ARG A 191 15.40 11.47 14.43
CA ARG A 191 15.10 10.11 13.97
C ARG A 191 15.30 9.07 15.07
N ARG A 192 16.38 9.18 15.87
CA ARG A 192 16.60 8.30 17.04
C ARG A 192 15.46 8.42 18.04
N GLN A 193 15.05 9.65 18.38
CA GLN A 193 13.92 9.92 19.26
C GLN A 193 12.61 9.33 18.71
N MET A 194 12.37 9.47 17.41
CA MET A 194 11.22 8.85 16.75
C MET A 194 11.25 7.32 16.91
N ILE A 195 12.37 6.66 16.62
CA ILE A 195 12.50 5.20 16.75
C ILE A 195 12.34 4.75 18.20
N GLU A 196 12.96 5.46 19.14
CA GLU A 196 12.87 5.15 20.57
C GLU A 196 11.43 5.30 21.07
N TYR A 197 10.74 6.35 20.64
CA TYR A 197 9.33 6.59 20.95
C TYR A 197 8.42 5.48 20.40
N LEU A 198 8.63 5.09 19.13
CA LEU A 198 7.91 3.98 18.51
C LEU A 198 8.22 2.63 19.19
N SER A 199 9.48 2.41 19.60
CA SER A 199 9.91 1.19 20.30
C SER A 199 9.30 1.08 21.69
N ARG A 200 9.10 2.20 22.40
CA ARG A 200 8.43 2.22 23.70
C ARG A 200 6.96 1.83 23.57
N TYR A 201 6.26 2.41 22.59
CA TYR A 201 4.88 2.03 22.29
C TYR A 201 4.77 0.54 21.93
N GLN A 202 5.66 0.05 21.07
CA GLN A 202 5.71 -1.38 20.72
C GLN A 202 5.97 -2.25 21.95
N GLY A 203 6.85 -1.84 22.87
CA GLY A 203 7.10 -2.54 24.13
C GLY A 203 5.85 -2.61 25.03
N GLU A 204 5.04 -1.56 25.07
CA GLU A 204 3.76 -1.55 25.80
C GLU A 204 2.73 -2.50 25.15
N GLN A 205 2.68 -2.58 23.82
CA GLN A 205 1.74 -3.47 23.10
C GLN A 205 2.15 -4.95 23.16
N LEU A 206 3.43 -5.25 23.33
CA LEU A 206 3.97 -6.61 23.32
C LEU A 206 4.39 -7.10 24.72
N VAL A 207 4.06 -6.35 25.78
CA VAL A 207 4.51 -6.62 27.15
C VAL A 207 4.09 -8.01 27.66
N ASP A 208 2.96 -8.52 27.17
CA ASP A 208 2.41 -9.82 27.57
C ASP A 208 2.87 -10.98 26.66
N ILE A 209 3.75 -10.73 25.68
CA ILE A 209 4.27 -11.75 24.76
C ILE A 209 5.65 -12.21 25.21
N ASP A 210 5.89 -13.52 25.20
CA ASP A 210 7.19 -14.09 25.56
C ASP A 210 8.30 -13.54 24.63
N PRO A 211 9.41 -13.00 25.18
CA PRO A 211 10.54 -12.52 24.39
C PRO A 211 11.12 -13.56 23.41
N ALA A 212 11.06 -14.85 23.74
CA ALA A 212 11.50 -15.93 22.87
C ALA A 212 10.61 -16.02 21.61
N ASP A 213 9.29 -15.90 21.77
CA ASP A 213 8.34 -15.92 20.66
C ASP A 213 8.50 -14.69 19.76
N LEU A 214 8.71 -13.50 20.35
CA LEU A 214 9.02 -12.27 19.61
C LEU A 214 10.30 -12.40 18.78
N THR A 215 11.33 -13.04 19.34
CA THR A 215 12.59 -13.30 18.65
C THR A 215 12.37 -14.23 17.44
N VAL A 216 11.59 -15.29 17.61
CA VAL A 216 11.25 -16.24 16.54
C VAL A 216 10.41 -15.54 15.45
N ALA A 217 9.36 -14.82 15.82
CA ALA A 217 8.50 -14.09 14.89
C ALA A 217 9.31 -13.05 14.08
N THR A 218 10.17 -12.28 14.74
CA THR A 218 11.05 -11.30 14.07
C THR A 218 11.96 -11.98 13.04
N ARG A 219 12.54 -13.12 13.38
CA ARG A 219 13.39 -13.88 12.46
C ARG A 219 12.60 -14.37 11.24
N VAL A 220 11.40 -14.91 11.44
CA VAL A 220 10.53 -15.39 10.36
C VAL A 220 10.16 -14.25 9.40
N LEU A 221 9.72 -13.10 9.94
CA LEU A 221 9.36 -11.94 9.13
C LEU A 221 10.55 -11.39 8.34
N LYS A 222 11.74 -11.33 8.95
CA LYS A 222 12.98 -10.93 8.24
C LYS A 222 13.30 -11.89 7.09
N GLY A 223 13.14 -13.20 7.30
CA GLY A 223 13.30 -14.21 6.25
C GLY A 223 12.31 -14.03 5.12
N PHE A 224 11.04 -13.75 5.43
CA PHE A 224 10.00 -13.51 4.43
C PHE A 224 10.27 -12.25 3.59
N LEU A 225 10.71 -11.16 4.23
CA LEU A 225 11.03 -9.90 3.55
C LEU A 225 12.30 -9.95 2.70
N ALA A 226 13.26 -10.83 3.02
CA ALA A 226 14.51 -10.98 2.28
C ALA A 226 14.33 -11.69 0.91
N GLY A 227 13.19 -12.36 0.68
CA GLY A 227 12.92 -13.12 -0.55
C GLY A 227 13.74 -14.42 -0.67
N PRO A 228 13.46 -15.30 -1.65
CA PRO A 228 14.02 -16.65 -1.72
C PRO A 228 15.51 -16.78 -2.13
N ASP A 229 16.29 -15.70 -2.27
CA ASP A 229 17.70 -15.79 -2.70
C ASP A 229 18.68 -15.32 -1.63
N GLN A 230 18.92 -16.18 -0.64
CA GLN A 230 20.22 -16.25 0.03
C GLN A 230 20.46 -17.57 0.78
N GLN A 231 19.99 -18.71 0.25
CA GLN A 231 20.35 -20.03 0.80
C GLN A 231 19.92 -21.21 -0.11
N CYS A 232 20.35 -21.25 -1.37
CA CYS A 232 20.21 -22.49 -2.17
C CYS A 232 21.46 -22.77 -3.01
N GLY A 233 22.53 -23.18 -2.31
CA GLY A 233 23.52 -24.05 -2.90
C GLY A 233 22.95 -25.46 -3.01
N GLY A 234 22.48 -25.82 -4.21
CA GLY A 234 22.34 -27.20 -4.70
C GLY A 234 21.26 -28.07 -4.08
N LEU A 235 20.13 -28.24 -4.78
CA LEU A 235 19.41 -29.50 -4.76
C LEU A 235 19.08 -29.94 -6.18
N HIS A 236 19.76 -31.01 -6.60
CA HIS A 236 19.51 -31.76 -7.83
C HIS A 236 18.07 -32.27 -7.84
N ILE A 237 17.29 -31.90 -8.85
CA ILE A 237 16.04 -32.59 -9.18
C ILE A 237 16.40 -33.73 -10.12
N ALA A 238 16.24 -34.97 -9.67
CA ALA A 238 16.31 -36.15 -10.52
C ALA A 238 14.97 -36.36 -11.22
N ASP A 239 15.03 -36.52 -12.54
CA ASP A 239 13.91 -36.81 -13.42
C ASP A 239 13.17 -38.10 -13.03
N HIS A 240 11.84 -38.02 -13.03
CA HIS A 240 10.99 -39.20 -13.19
C HIS A 240 10.02 -38.98 -14.35
N ALA A 241 10.30 -39.68 -15.45
CA ALA A 241 9.45 -39.80 -16.62
C ALA A 241 8.20 -40.67 -16.33
N PRO A 242 7.08 -40.50 -17.07
CA PRO A 242 5.88 -41.31 -16.89
C PRO A 242 5.97 -42.62 -17.69
N GLY A 243 5.87 -43.76 -16.99
CA GLY A 243 5.73 -45.08 -17.59
C GLY A 243 4.25 -45.42 -17.82
N VAL A 244 3.91 -45.63 -19.09
CA VAL A 244 2.65 -46.21 -19.57
C VAL A 244 2.47 -47.62 -19.00
N GLY A 245 1.25 -47.95 -18.55
CA GLY A 245 0.91 -49.29 -18.08
C GLY A 245 -0.61 -49.51 -18.03
N THR A 246 -1.16 -49.92 -19.17
CA THR A 246 -2.48 -50.54 -19.31
C THR A 246 -2.59 -51.80 -18.44
N ASN A 247 -3.70 -52.01 -17.72
CA ASN A 247 -4.35 -53.32 -17.71
C ASN A 247 -5.80 -53.31 -17.20
N PHE A 248 -6.57 -54.15 -17.87
CA PHE A 248 -8.00 -54.43 -17.84
C PHE A 248 -8.37 -55.48 -16.76
N ILE A 249 -9.69 -55.69 -16.59
CA ILE A 249 -10.41 -56.86 -15.98
C ILE A 249 -10.47 -56.86 -14.43
N SER A 250 -11.59 -56.98 -13.71
CA SER A 250 -13.00 -57.31 -13.99
C SER A 250 -13.92 -56.63 -12.98
#